data_AF-A0A1V1W6D0-F1
#
_entry.id   AF-A0A1V1W6D0-F1
#
_cell.length_a   1.000
_cell.length_b   1.000
_cell.length_c   1.000
_cell.angle_alpha   90.00
_cell.angle_beta   90.00
_cell.angle_gamma   90.00
#
_symmetry.space_group_name_H-M   'P 1'
#
loop_
_entity.id
_entity.type
_entity.pdbx_description
1 polymer ?
#
loop_
_entity_poly.entity_id
_entity_poly.type
_entity_poly.pdbx_seq_one_letter_code
_entity_poly.pdbx_strand_id
1 'polypeptide(L)'
;MLREFDLALAAGAAEQSAAVLHEIERAGGISHENVAFLQIQRLSRLGRDRELLAHGSLPTVVYTEPPEAVREAILAAWGRGNLRTDGVLDLGGAAERLAAEPIDIAMLVGERTSTWSDADALAVGALVALARQDAGLSEALCSNTGVPDELRVRLAELLPATAAPAEPADEQDAGSPAMAEVEPAPAVATESTAPPRSWFEWLDRLEDGAAVAPATTLVEAWEPAWRVDEDLGRAIENLSDLATDALLSGVAAFLDTADAGHPAPQTARALASRYLIEERFGPADLSALAALLAIFLSSAPGRDDYAALLDDIATFAPQWSSVASAAQALDLADTVVCGPRAVPEAQAQFISTVLGPLNAQRQRLSGGLRSLASMVTSDAGLDWDWTIVDSADASAPPELPAGLSVLIYSLDAGTLARVAASLSDQYPTLTVQQSSDKVGTPALRQHSRNADLIVIATGRAAHAATGFITDNAGGRICYPDGCGAASMLRVIEAVLDELRSVG
;
A
#
# COMPACT_ATOMS: atom_id res chain seq x y z
N MET A 1 4.04 1.24 17.54
CA MET A 1 2.90 2.09 17.13
C MET A 1 3.08 2.75 15.76
N LEU A 2 3.87 3.81 15.55
CA LEU A 2 3.94 4.45 14.21
C LEU A 2 4.43 3.48 13.10
N ARG A 3 5.50 2.73 13.38
CA ARG A 3 5.95 1.62 12.51
C ARG A 3 4.83 0.63 12.17
N GLU A 4 4.09 0.18 13.16
CA GLU A 4 3.02 -0.82 12.99
C GLU A 4 1.87 -0.25 12.18
N PHE A 5 1.58 1.06 12.32
CA PHE A 5 0.60 1.77 11.52
C PHE A 5 1.02 1.80 10.05
N ASP A 6 2.26 2.23 9.75
CA ASP A 6 2.77 2.31 8.39
C ASP A 6 2.85 0.92 7.74
N LEU A 7 3.31 -0.09 8.50
CA LEU A 7 3.38 -1.47 8.04
C LEU A 7 2.00 -2.06 7.76
N ALA A 8 1.01 -1.80 8.64
CA ALA A 8 -0.37 -2.23 8.42
C ALA A 8 -0.95 -1.58 7.16
N LEU A 9 -0.68 -0.29 6.91
CA LEU A 9 -1.13 0.37 5.67
C LEU A 9 -0.47 -0.25 4.43
N ALA A 10 0.85 -0.43 4.43
CA ALA A 10 1.59 -1.00 3.31
C ALA A 10 1.21 -2.46 3.01
N ALA A 11 0.89 -3.24 4.04
CA ALA A 11 0.39 -4.61 3.89
C ALA A 11 -1.11 -4.70 3.52
N GLY A 12 -1.81 -3.56 3.45
CA GLY A 12 -3.25 -3.49 3.14
C GLY A 12 -4.16 -3.93 4.29
N ALA A 13 -3.70 -3.87 5.54
CA ALA A 13 -4.46 -4.23 6.74
C ALA A 13 -5.26 -3.03 7.29
N ALA A 14 -6.48 -2.86 6.78
CA ALA A 14 -7.28 -1.65 6.99
C ALA A 14 -7.85 -1.48 8.42
N GLU A 15 -8.36 -2.53 9.06
CA GLU A 15 -8.84 -2.48 10.45
C GLU A 15 -7.67 -2.39 11.43
N GLN A 16 -6.57 -3.12 11.18
CA GLN A 16 -5.36 -3.05 12.00
C GLN A 16 -4.78 -1.63 12.01
N SER A 17 -4.67 -0.96 10.86
CA SER A 17 -4.21 0.44 10.82
C SER A 17 -5.14 1.39 11.60
N ALA A 18 -6.45 1.13 11.63
CA ALA A 18 -7.39 1.91 12.46
C ALA A 18 -7.20 1.64 13.97
N ALA A 19 -7.00 0.38 14.35
CA ALA A 19 -6.78 0.01 15.74
C ALA A 19 -5.51 0.67 16.28
N VAL A 20 -4.40 0.59 15.54
CA VAL A 20 -3.13 1.22 15.92
C VAL A 20 -3.27 2.75 15.98
N LEU A 21 -3.96 3.38 15.03
CA LEU A 21 -4.20 4.83 15.07
C LEU A 21 -5.00 5.25 16.30
N HIS A 22 -6.04 4.50 16.66
CA HIS A 22 -6.82 4.76 17.86
C HIS A 22 -6.00 4.53 19.15
N GLU A 23 -5.07 3.58 19.16
CA GLU A 23 -4.11 3.42 20.27
C GLU A 23 -3.16 4.61 20.37
N ILE A 24 -2.63 5.09 19.25
CA ILE A 24 -1.80 6.31 19.20
C ILE A 24 -2.54 7.51 19.77
N GLU A 25 -3.81 7.70 19.38
CA GLU A 25 -4.67 8.77 19.89
C GLU A 25 -4.88 8.67 21.41
N ARG A 26 -5.04 7.45 21.93
CA ARG A 26 -5.30 7.20 23.37
C ARG A 26 -4.05 7.25 24.24
N ALA A 27 -2.91 6.81 23.73
CA ALA A 27 -1.64 6.82 24.46
C ALA A 27 -1.19 8.25 24.78
N GLY A 28 -1.57 9.22 23.94
CA GLY A 28 -1.12 10.60 24.04
C GLY A 28 0.35 10.75 23.64
N GLY A 29 0.85 11.99 23.58
CA GLY A 29 2.24 12.28 23.20
C GLY A 29 2.45 12.66 21.73
N ILE A 30 1.38 12.69 20.93
CA ILE A 30 1.36 13.23 19.57
C ILE A 30 0.35 14.40 19.54
N SER A 31 0.67 15.48 18.82
CA SER A 31 -0.23 16.63 18.68
C SER A 31 -1.50 16.24 17.91
N HIS A 32 -2.62 16.93 18.16
CA HIS A 32 -3.85 16.73 17.38
C HIS A 32 -3.64 16.94 15.88
N GLU A 33 -2.69 17.79 15.51
CA GLU A 33 -2.29 18.03 14.14
C GLU A 33 -1.59 16.81 13.52
N ASN A 34 -0.61 16.23 14.21
CA ASN A 34 0.07 15.02 13.73
C ASN A 34 -0.89 13.83 13.64
N VAL A 35 -1.87 13.73 14.54
CA VAL A 35 -2.96 12.75 14.42
C VAL A 35 -3.77 12.99 13.13
N ALA A 36 -4.11 14.25 12.82
CA ALA A 36 -4.80 14.59 11.58
C ALA A 36 -3.99 14.22 10.33
N PHE A 37 -2.66 14.37 10.36
CA PHE A 37 -1.78 13.92 9.29
C PHE A 37 -1.88 12.40 9.06
N LEU A 38 -1.82 11.61 10.13
CA LEU A 38 -1.96 10.15 10.05
C LEU A 38 -3.35 9.72 9.56
N GLN A 39 -4.40 10.40 10.02
CA GLN A 39 -5.77 10.18 9.55
C GLN A 39 -5.89 10.44 8.04
N ILE A 40 -5.34 11.55 7.54
CA ILE A 40 -5.35 11.91 6.12
C ILE A 40 -4.54 10.90 5.30
N GLN A 41 -3.34 10.51 5.76
CA GLN A 41 -2.51 9.50 5.09
C GLN A 41 -3.25 8.17 4.98
N ARG A 42 -3.91 7.71 6.06
CA ARG A 42 -4.74 6.50 6.05
C ARG A 42 -5.90 6.61 5.07
N LEU A 43 -6.65 7.71 5.07
CA LEU A 43 -7.77 7.91 4.14
C LEU A 43 -7.31 7.88 2.69
N SER A 44 -6.17 8.53 2.39
CA SER A 44 -5.56 8.52 1.07
C SER A 44 -5.21 7.09 0.63
N ARG A 45 -4.50 6.34 1.47
CA ARG A 45 -4.11 4.94 1.21
C ARG A 45 -5.32 4.01 0.99
N LEU A 46 -6.42 4.26 1.69
CA LEU A 46 -7.66 3.50 1.51
C LEU A 46 -8.48 3.96 0.30
N GLY A 47 -8.02 4.97 -0.46
CA GLY A 47 -8.72 5.56 -1.59
C GLY A 47 -10.01 6.29 -1.21
N ARG A 48 -10.11 6.78 0.04
CA ARG A 48 -11.29 7.47 0.60
C ARG A 48 -11.19 8.98 0.37
N ASP A 49 -10.98 9.37 -0.88
CA ASP A 49 -10.67 10.75 -1.28
C ASP A 49 -11.76 11.75 -0.81
N ARG A 50 -13.05 11.39 -0.91
CA ARG A 50 -14.15 12.25 -0.45
C ARG A 50 -14.11 12.51 1.06
N GLU A 51 -13.80 11.50 1.84
CA GLU A 51 -13.72 11.63 3.29
C GLU A 51 -12.46 12.37 3.73
N LEU A 52 -11.36 12.22 2.97
CA LEU A 52 -10.16 13.01 3.12
C LEU A 52 -10.45 14.49 2.88
N LEU A 53 -11.11 14.84 1.77
CA LEU A 53 -11.46 16.22 1.43
C LEU A 53 -12.53 16.82 2.37
N ALA A 54 -13.38 15.98 2.96
CA ALA A 54 -14.37 16.37 3.97
C ALA A 54 -13.82 16.34 5.41
N HIS A 55 -12.54 16.05 5.61
CA HIS A 55 -11.96 15.87 6.93
C HIS A 55 -12.03 17.16 7.74
N GLY A 56 -12.57 17.11 8.97
CA GLY A 56 -12.84 18.30 9.77
C GLY A 56 -11.62 19.16 10.11
N SER A 57 -10.43 18.54 10.17
CA SER A 57 -9.16 19.23 10.42
C SER A 57 -8.46 19.71 9.15
N LEU A 58 -9.00 19.43 7.95
CA LEU A 58 -8.36 19.77 6.69
C LEU A 58 -8.01 21.27 6.56
N PRO A 59 -8.89 22.23 6.95
CA PRO A 59 -8.52 23.64 6.90
C PRO A 59 -7.25 23.92 7.72
N THR A 60 -7.19 23.43 8.95
CA THR A 60 -6.01 23.61 9.82
C THR A 60 -4.76 23.00 9.19
N VAL A 61 -4.87 21.76 8.70
CA VAL A 61 -3.75 21.04 8.06
C VAL A 61 -3.19 21.80 6.86
N VAL A 62 -4.05 22.43 6.04
CA VAL A 62 -3.57 23.19 4.87
C VAL A 62 -2.73 24.42 5.28
N TYR A 63 -3.03 25.04 6.42
CA TYR A 63 -2.37 26.26 6.87
C TYR A 63 -1.13 26.02 7.75
N THR A 64 -0.79 24.77 8.09
CA THR A 64 0.29 24.46 9.04
C THR A 64 1.53 23.81 8.41
N GLU A 65 1.73 23.98 7.10
CA GLU A 65 2.86 23.37 6.35
C GLU A 65 2.98 21.85 6.63
N PRO A 66 2.00 21.05 6.20
CA PRO A 66 1.97 19.64 6.54
C PRO A 66 3.08 18.86 5.81
N PRO A 67 3.45 17.66 6.29
CA PRO A 67 4.45 16.82 5.64
C PRO A 67 4.15 16.58 4.15
N GLU A 68 5.19 16.45 3.32
CA GLU A 68 5.05 16.31 1.86
C GLU A 68 4.08 15.18 1.45
N ALA A 69 4.12 14.03 2.11
CA ALA A 69 3.19 12.93 1.85
C ALA A 69 1.72 13.29 2.09
N VAL A 70 1.45 14.19 3.05
CA VAL A 70 0.09 14.70 3.33
C VAL A 70 -0.32 15.72 2.28
N ARG A 71 0.61 16.59 1.84
CA ARG A 71 0.38 17.56 0.75
C ARG A 71 0.00 16.85 -0.54
N GLU A 72 0.82 15.89 -0.94
CA GLU A 72 0.60 15.05 -2.12
C GLU A 72 -0.73 14.30 -2.01
N ALA A 73 -1.03 13.67 -0.88
CA ALA A 73 -2.30 12.99 -0.64
C ALA A 73 -3.54 13.88 -0.82
N ILE A 74 -3.53 15.10 -0.27
CA ILE A 74 -4.64 16.05 -0.39
C ILE A 74 -4.82 16.50 -1.85
N LEU A 75 -3.72 16.84 -2.52
CA LEU A 75 -3.76 17.31 -3.91
C LEU A 75 -4.15 16.19 -4.88
N ALA A 76 -3.66 14.97 -4.65
CA ALA A 76 -4.05 13.77 -5.39
C ALA A 76 -5.55 13.49 -5.25
N ALA A 77 -6.07 13.52 -4.03
CA ALA A 77 -7.50 13.31 -3.74
C ALA A 77 -8.37 14.38 -4.44
N TRP A 78 -7.98 15.65 -4.37
CA TRP A 78 -8.67 16.71 -5.09
C TRP A 78 -8.59 16.51 -6.61
N GLY A 79 -7.39 16.16 -7.12
CA GLY A 79 -7.13 15.96 -8.54
C GLY A 79 -8.02 14.88 -9.15
N ARG A 80 -8.15 13.73 -8.48
CA ARG A 80 -9.00 12.62 -8.91
C ARG A 80 -10.47 12.99 -9.04
N GLY A 81 -10.99 13.84 -8.15
CA GLY A 81 -12.38 14.28 -8.17
C GLY A 81 -12.68 15.44 -9.11
N ASN A 82 -11.68 16.29 -9.39
CA ASN A 82 -11.94 17.63 -9.94
C ASN A 82 -11.18 17.98 -11.23
N LEU A 83 -10.17 17.21 -11.66
CA LEU A 83 -9.43 17.52 -12.90
C LEU A 83 -10.17 17.10 -14.17
N ARG A 84 -11.04 16.10 -14.08
CA ARG A 84 -11.67 15.47 -15.24
C ARG A 84 -13.19 15.61 -15.21
N THR A 85 -13.77 15.94 -16.35
CA THR A 85 -15.23 15.95 -16.58
C THR A 85 -15.53 14.92 -17.68
N ASP A 86 -16.41 13.95 -17.40
CA ASP A 86 -16.72 12.84 -18.32
C ASP A 86 -15.47 12.07 -18.82
N GLY A 87 -14.43 11.99 -18.00
CA GLY A 87 -13.17 11.30 -18.31
C GLY A 87 -12.18 12.10 -19.16
N VAL A 88 -12.52 13.33 -19.56
CA VAL A 88 -11.65 14.24 -20.31
C VAL A 88 -11.07 15.29 -19.35
N LEU A 89 -9.79 15.61 -19.52
CA LEU A 89 -9.11 16.64 -18.74
C LEU A 89 -9.71 18.02 -19.05
N ASP A 90 -10.25 18.68 -18.03
CA ASP A 90 -10.94 19.97 -18.12
C ASP A 90 -10.17 21.02 -17.31
N LEU A 91 -9.10 21.57 -17.90
CA LEU A 91 -8.22 22.51 -17.21
C LEU A 91 -8.92 23.82 -16.84
N GLY A 92 -9.79 24.32 -17.72
CA GLY A 92 -10.52 25.56 -17.50
C GLY A 92 -11.49 25.43 -16.33
N GLY A 93 -12.35 24.42 -16.36
CA GLY A 93 -13.28 24.17 -15.27
C GLY A 93 -12.58 23.71 -13.99
N ALA A 94 -11.45 22.98 -14.08
CA ALA A 94 -10.68 22.61 -12.89
C ALA A 94 -10.07 23.84 -12.21
N ALA A 95 -9.54 24.81 -12.95
CA ALA A 95 -9.03 26.05 -12.37
C ALA A 95 -10.14 26.84 -11.66
N GLU A 96 -11.33 26.91 -12.26
CA GLU A 96 -12.50 27.57 -11.65
C GLU A 96 -12.96 26.84 -10.38
N ARG A 97 -13.02 25.50 -10.41
CA ARG A 97 -13.33 24.68 -9.22
C ARG A 97 -12.31 24.91 -8.11
N LEU A 98 -11.02 24.90 -8.44
CA LEU A 98 -9.94 25.11 -7.49
C LEU A 98 -10.03 26.49 -6.82
N ALA A 99 -10.34 27.54 -7.60
CA ALA A 99 -10.51 28.88 -7.08
C ALA A 99 -11.79 29.06 -6.24
N ALA A 100 -12.78 28.19 -6.43
CA ALA A 100 -14.04 28.21 -5.69
C ALA A 100 -14.02 27.32 -4.42
N GLU A 101 -12.95 26.55 -4.19
CA GLU A 101 -12.81 25.72 -2.99
C GLU A 101 -12.82 26.59 -1.72
N PRO A 102 -13.55 26.17 -0.66
CA PRO A 102 -13.57 26.89 0.60
C PRO A 102 -12.22 26.82 1.34
N ILE A 103 -11.40 25.82 1.02
CA ILE A 103 -10.06 25.62 1.55
C ILE A 103 -9.08 25.86 0.40
N ASP A 104 -8.13 26.78 0.58
CA ASP A 104 -7.14 27.10 -0.45
C ASP A 104 -6.06 26.01 -0.53
N ILE A 105 -6.44 24.85 -1.07
CA ILE A 105 -5.54 23.71 -1.24
C ILE A 105 -4.39 24.02 -2.21
N ALA A 106 -4.51 25.06 -3.05
CA ALA A 106 -3.42 25.48 -3.92
C ALA A 106 -2.19 25.93 -3.11
N MET A 107 -2.36 26.35 -1.84
CA MET A 107 -1.24 26.64 -0.93
C MET A 107 -0.32 25.44 -0.69
N LEU A 108 -0.81 24.22 -0.91
CA LEU A 108 -0.01 23.01 -0.77
C LEU A 108 0.94 22.78 -1.95
N VAL A 109 0.84 23.54 -3.04
CA VAL A 109 1.76 23.46 -4.18
C VAL A 109 2.97 24.36 -3.95
N GLY A 110 4.17 23.78 -4.08
CA GLY A 110 5.44 24.50 -3.98
C GLY A 110 6.55 23.84 -4.83
N GLU A 111 7.80 24.27 -4.65
CA GLU A 111 8.94 23.78 -5.47
C GLU A 111 9.10 22.25 -5.44
N ARG A 112 8.84 21.64 -4.28
CA ARG A 112 8.95 20.19 -4.07
C ARG A 112 7.89 19.37 -4.80
N THR A 113 6.82 19.99 -5.29
CA THR A 113 5.76 19.31 -6.05
C THR A 113 6.29 18.59 -7.28
N SER A 114 7.39 19.07 -7.88
CA SER A 114 8.03 18.40 -9.02
C SER A 114 8.72 17.06 -8.67
N THR A 115 8.89 16.75 -7.39
CA THR A 115 9.54 15.51 -6.92
C THR A 115 8.55 14.39 -6.57
N TRP A 116 7.26 14.70 -6.58
CA TRP A 116 6.19 13.75 -6.28
C TRP A 116 5.98 12.74 -7.41
N SER A 117 5.30 11.64 -7.09
CA SER A 117 5.08 10.53 -8.02
C SER A 117 3.61 10.39 -8.41
N ASP A 118 2.67 10.83 -7.57
CA ASP A 118 1.23 10.72 -7.86
C ASP A 118 0.87 11.65 -9.03
N ALA A 119 0.45 11.04 -10.14
CA ALA A 119 0.13 11.74 -11.38
C ALA A 119 -1.02 12.75 -11.23
N ASP A 120 -1.99 12.49 -10.35
CA ASP A 120 -3.08 13.42 -10.10
C ASP A 120 -2.61 14.59 -9.24
N ALA A 121 -1.76 14.38 -8.23
CA ALA A 121 -1.13 15.48 -7.48
C ALA A 121 -0.25 16.36 -8.38
N LEU A 122 0.57 15.74 -9.24
CA LEU A 122 1.39 16.43 -10.23
C LEU A 122 0.53 17.24 -11.22
N ALA A 123 -0.62 16.71 -11.64
CA ALA A 123 -1.53 17.40 -12.52
C ALA A 123 -2.17 18.64 -11.86
N VAL A 124 -2.51 18.57 -10.57
CA VAL A 124 -2.95 19.75 -9.80
C VAL A 124 -1.80 20.75 -9.63
N GLY A 125 -0.58 20.27 -9.36
CA GLY A 125 0.63 21.10 -9.32
C GLY A 125 0.84 21.88 -10.62
N ALA A 126 0.71 21.21 -11.76
CA ALA A 126 0.78 21.83 -13.08
C ALA A 126 -0.33 22.86 -13.31
N LEU A 127 -1.58 22.53 -12.94
CA LEU A 127 -2.70 23.47 -13.02
C LEU A 127 -2.44 24.75 -12.21
N VAL A 128 -1.90 24.61 -10.98
CA VAL A 128 -1.56 25.74 -10.11
C VAL A 128 -0.37 26.53 -10.68
N ALA A 129 0.66 25.86 -11.22
CA ALA A 129 1.78 26.54 -11.86
C ALA A 129 1.33 27.38 -13.06
N LEU A 130 0.43 26.84 -13.90
CA LEU A 130 -0.20 27.56 -15.01
C LEU A 130 -1.01 28.76 -14.52
N ALA A 131 -1.84 28.59 -13.49
CA ALA A 131 -2.68 29.65 -12.94
C ALA A 131 -1.86 30.77 -12.29
N ARG A 132 -0.73 30.44 -11.64
CA ARG A 132 0.21 31.38 -11.02
C ARG A 132 1.20 32.01 -12.03
N GLN A 133 1.27 31.49 -13.25
CA GLN A 133 2.31 31.81 -14.23
C GLN A 133 3.73 31.58 -13.67
N ASP A 134 3.90 30.51 -12.90
CA ASP A 134 5.17 30.16 -12.26
C ASP A 134 6.08 29.41 -13.23
N ALA A 135 7.00 30.14 -13.87
CA ALA A 135 7.92 29.57 -14.85
C ALA A 135 8.91 28.56 -14.23
N GLY A 136 9.35 28.79 -12.99
CA GLY A 136 10.32 27.91 -12.32
C GLY A 136 9.71 26.57 -11.96
N LEU A 137 8.52 26.57 -11.39
CA LEU A 137 7.79 25.34 -11.12
C LEU A 137 7.36 24.62 -12.41
N SER A 138 7.01 25.37 -13.46
CA SER A 138 6.66 24.81 -14.78
C SER A 138 7.84 24.07 -15.42
N GLU A 139 9.07 24.61 -15.33
CA GLU A 139 10.28 23.95 -15.82
C GLU A 139 10.57 22.65 -15.08
N ALA A 140 10.48 22.69 -13.75
CA ALA A 140 10.69 21.52 -12.91
C ALA A 140 9.65 20.41 -13.19
N LEU A 141 8.37 20.78 -13.32
CA LEU A 141 7.30 19.84 -13.64
C LEU A 141 7.40 19.25 -15.06
N CYS A 142 7.86 20.04 -16.04
CA CYS A 142 8.08 19.54 -17.41
C CYS A 142 9.08 18.38 -17.47
N SER A 143 10.02 18.33 -16.52
CA SER A 143 11.05 17.28 -16.45
C SER A 143 10.54 16.00 -15.76
N ASN A 144 9.38 16.04 -15.08
CA ASN A 144 8.78 14.90 -14.42
C ASN A 144 7.86 14.12 -15.39
N THR A 145 8.14 12.84 -15.58
CA THR A 145 7.41 11.95 -16.50
C THR A 145 5.99 11.60 -16.02
N GLY A 146 5.68 11.80 -14.73
CA GLY A 146 4.36 11.58 -14.15
C GLY A 146 3.34 12.67 -14.50
N VAL A 147 3.79 13.84 -14.99
CA VAL A 147 2.87 14.89 -15.45
C VAL A 147 2.21 14.46 -16.77
N PRO A 148 0.86 14.53 -16.90
CA PRO A 148 0.18 14.20 -18.15
C PRO A 148 0.70 14.99 -19.36
N ASP A 149 0.81 14.33 -20.52
CA ASP A 149 1.38 14.93 -21.74
C ASP A 149 0.67 16.22 -22.15
N GLU A 150 -0.66 16.28 -22.01
CA GLU A 150 -1.46 17.47 -22.32
C GLU A 150 -1.08 18.68 -21.45
N LEU A 151 -0.79 18.44 -20.17
CA LEU A 151 -0.33 19.47 -19.24
C LEU A 151 1.11 19.87 -19.52
N ARG A 152 1.97 18.92 -19.88
CA ARG A 152 3.37 19.20 -20.21
C ARG A 152 3.51 20.15 -21.41
N VAL A 153 2.67 19.97 -22.44
CA VAL A 153 2.61 20.90 -23.58
C VAL A 153 2.24 22.31 -23.13
N ARG A 154 1.26 22.46 -22.24
CA ARG A 154 0.83 23.76 -21.71
C ARG A 154 1.89 24.43 -20.84
N LEU A 155 2.55 23.67 -19.99
CA LEU A 155 3.66 24.18 -19.17
C LEU A 155 4.81 24.69 -20.05
N ALA A 156 5.12 23.99 -21.14
CA ALA A 156 6.13 24.41 -22.09
C ALA A 156 5.80 25.73 -22.81
N GLU A 157 4.51 26.10 -22.95
CA GLU A 157 4.10 27.40 -23.51
C GLU A 157 4.49 28.59 -22.60
N LEU A 158 4.68 28.35 -21.30
CA LEU A 158 5.14 29.36 -20.33
C LEU A 158 6.66 29.48 -20.25
N LEU A 159 7.39 28.48 -20.73
CA LEU A 159 8.84 28.51 -20.75
C LEU A 159 9.33 29.44 -21.86
N PRO A 160 10.36 30.26 -21.62
CA PRO A 160 10.95 31.07 -22.67
C PRO A 160 11.39 30.15 -23.81
N ALA A 161 10.93 30.43 -25.04
CA ALA A 161 11.37 29.73 -26.24
C ALA A 161 12.89 29.70 -26.22
N THR A 162 13.46 28.51 -26.11
CA THR A 162 14.89 28.30 -25.92
C THR A 162 15.63 29.13 -26.96
N ALA A 163 16.34 30.16 -26.51
CA ALA A 163 17.28 30.85 -27.36
C ALA A 163 18.24 29.80 -27.90
N ALA A 164 18.40 29.76 -29.23
CA ALA A 164 19.41 28.95 -29.89
C ALA A 164 20.75 29.05 -29.14
N PRO A 165 21.55 27.97 -29.05
CA PRO A 165 22.79 27.98 -28.31
C PRO A 165 23.67 29.12 -28.82
N ALA A 166 23.87 30.14 -27.99
CA ALA A 166 24.81 31.21 -28.27
C ALA A 166 26.21 30.59 -28.27
N GLU A 167 26.91 30.76 -29.38
CA GLU A 167 28.33 30.43 -29.54
C GLU A 167 29.17 31.04 -28.41
N PRO A 168 30.25 30.38 -27.98
CA PRO A 168 31.10 30.88 -26.91
C PRO A 168 31.84 32.13 -27.41
N ALA A 169 31.62 33.27 -26.74
CA ALA A 169 32.44 34.45 -26.91
C ALA A 169 33.61 34.40 -25.92
N ASP A 170 34.81 34.44 -26.50
CA ASP A 170 36.12 34.42 -25.85
C ASP A 170 36.31 35.46 -24.74
N GLU A 171 37.20 35.06 -23.85
CA GLU A 171 37.81 35.73 -22.71
C GLU A 171 38.28 37.18 -22.98
N GLN A 172 38.15 38.04 -21.95
CA GLN A 172 39.24 38.94 -21.53
C GLN A 172 39.03 39.51 -20.12
N ASP A 173 39.76 38.90 -19.18
CA ASP A 173 40.64 39.51 -18.17
C ASP A 173 40.41 40.97 -17.73
N ALA A 174 40.10 41.15 -16.43
CA ALA A 174 40.70 42.21 -15.59
C ALA A 174 40.29 42.07 -14.10
N GLY A 175 41.27 41.76 -13.25
CA GLY A 175 41.45 42.47 -11.97
C GLY A 175 40.98 41.80 -10.68
N SER A 176 41.86 40.98 -10.08
CA SER A 176 41.87 40.74 -8.63
C SER A 176 42.10 42.03 -7.82
N PRO A 177 41.55 42.11 -6.60
CA PRO A 177 42.40 42.43 -5.46
C PRO A 177 42.28 41.41 -4.33
N ALA A 178 43.35 41.40 -3.54
CA ALA A 178 43.75 40.39 -2.58
C ALA A 178 42.87 40.25 -1.32
N MET A 179 42.72 38.98 -0.94
CA MET A 179 42.79 38.38 0.41
C MET A 179 42.51 39.25 1.65
N ALA A 180 41.46 38.86 2.37
CA ALA A 180 41.46 38.87 3.83
C ALA A 180 41.25 37.42 4.31
N GLU A 181 42.31 36.84 4.88
CA GLU A 181 42.26 35.55 5.57
C GLU A 181 41.39 35.67 6.82
N VAL A 182 40.30 34.90 6.87
CA VAL A 182 39.55 34.63 8.10
C VAL A 182 39.92 33.21 8.52
N GLU A 183 40.54 33.08 9.69
CA GLU A 183 40.88 31.81 10.33
C GLU A 183 39.65 30.89 10.41
N PRO A 184 39.74 29.60 10.04
CA PRO A 184 38.65 28.67 10.25
C PRO A 184 38.59 28.33 11.75
N ALA A 185 37.53 28.78 12.41
CA ALA A 185 37.10 28.23 13.69
C ALA A 185 36.87 26.72 13.53
N PRO A 186 37.18 25.88 14.55
CA PRO A 186 37.09 24.44 14.43
C PRO A 186 35.64 24.04 14.13
N ALA A 187 35.47 23.37 12.99
CA ALA A 187 34.22 22.74 12.59
C ALA A 187 33.83 21.73 13.67
N VAL A 188 32.84 22.10 14.49
CA VAL A 188 32.02 21.12 15.19
C VAL A 188 31.36 20.31 14.10
N ALA A 189 31.62 19.01 14.07
CA ALA A 189 30.99 18.08 13.14
C ALA A 189 29.48 18.20 13.28
N THR A 190 28.84 18.92 12.37
CA THR A 190 27.41 18.83 12.14
C THR A 190 27.17 17.47 11.51
N GLU A 191 26.56 16.56 12.25
CA GLU A 191 25.92 15.37 11.70
C GLU A 191 25.13 15.78 10.45
N SER A 192 25.40 15.11 9.34
CA SER A 192 24.72 15.39 8.07
C SER A 192 23.25 15.02 8.19
N THR A 193 22.39 16.01 8.46
CA THR A 193 20.93 15.87 8.58
C THR A 193 20.19 15.82 7.24
N ALA A 194 20.90 15.76 6.11
CA ALA A 194 20.26 15.65 4.79
C ALA A 194 19.56 14.29 4.66
N PRO A 195 18.38 14.17 4.04
CA PRO A 195 17.71 12.87 3.86
C PRO A 195 18.53 11.93 2.97
N PRO A 196 18.45 10.60 3.16
CA PRO A 196 19.11 9.64 2.29
C PRO A 196 18.57 9.73 0.86
N ARG A 197 19.43 9.49 -0.13
CA ARG A 197 19.11 9.62 -1.57
C ARG A 197 19.07 8.28 -2.30
N SER A 198 19.33 7.19 -1.60
CA SER A 198 19.29 5.83 -2.14
C SER A 198 19.07 4.82 -1.02
N TRP A 199 18.69 3.60 -1.41
CA TRP A 199 18.60 2.46 -0.49
C TRP A 199 19.90 2.23 0.28
N PHE A 200 21.05 2.24 -0.41
CA PHE A 200 22.35 1.99 0.19
C PHE A 200 22.75 3.08 1.19
N GLU A 201 22.54 4.35 0.85
CA GLU A 201 22.83 5.46 1.77
C GLU A 201 21.93 5.38 3.02
N TRP A 202 20.68 4.93 2.87
CA TRP A 202 19.82 4.67 4.01
C TRP A 202 20.34 3.52 4.87
N LEU A 203 20.72 2.38 4.27
CA LEU A 203 21.28 1.24 4.99
C LEU A 203 22.56 1.58 5.75
N ASP A 204 23.48 2.33 5.14
CA ASP A 204 24.73 2.78 5.78
C ASP A 204 24.42 3.59 7.06
N ARG A 205 23.41 4.47 6.99
CA ARG A 205 23.00 5.29 8.15
C ARG A 205 22.29 4.49 9.25
N LEU A 206 21.73 3.32 8.94
CA LEU A 206 21.19 2.42 9.96
C LEU A 206 22.33 1.83 10.81
N GLU A 207 23.47 1.50 10.20
CA GLU A 207 24.65 1.01 10.92
C GLU A 207 25.24 2.06 11.86
N ASP A 208 25.18 3.33 11.44
CA ASP A 208 25.62 4.48 12.26
C ASP A 208 24.62 4.83 13.39
N GLY A 209 23.45 4.17 13.46
CA GLY A 209 22.42 4.41 14.47
C GLY A 209 21.67 5.73 14.31
N ALA A 210 21.80 6.39 13.15
CA ALA A 210 21.30 7.75 12.91
C ALA A 210 20.04 7.80 12.02
N ALA A 211 19.63 6.68 11.41
CA ALA A 211 18.55 6.65 10.44
C ALA A 211 17.16 6.38 11.03
N VAL A 212 16.17 7.09 10.48
CA VAL A 212 14.73 6.83 10.63
C VAL A 212 14.24 6.11 9.36
N ALA A 213 13.08 5.44 9.44
CA ALA A 213 12.42 4.88 8.27
C ALA A 213 12.21 5.95 7.17
N PRO A 214 12.52 5.65 5.89
CA PRO A 214 12.33 6.59 4.82
C PRO A 214 10.84 6.68 4.47
N ALA A 215 10.35 7.89 4.23
CA ALA A 215 8.99 8.08 3.74
C ALA A 215 8.86 7.52 2.31
N THR A 216 7.71 6.95 1.96
CA THR A 216 7.48 6.37 0.62
C THR A 216 7.79 7.35 -0.51
N THR A 217 7.40 8.61 -0.36
CA THR A 217 7.64 9.67 -1.37
C THR A 217 9.13 9.94 -1.62
N LEU A 218 9.97 9.72 -0.61
CA LEU A 218 11.43 9.83 -0.77
C LEU A 218 11.96 8.63 -1.56
N VAL A 219 11.45 7.43 -1.26
CA VAL A 219 11.87 6.17 -1.88
C VAL A 219 11.46 6.08 -3.35
N GLU A 220 10.31 6.65 -3.73
CA GLU A 220 9.84 6.68 -5.12
C GLU A 220 10.80 7.41 -6.06
N ALA A 221 11.61 8.34 -5.54
CA ALA A 221 12.64 9.04 -6.30
C ALA A 221 13.97 8.26 -6.37
N TRP A 222 14.12 7.17 -5.62
CA TRP A 222 15.32 6.34 -5.63
C TRP A 222 15.31 5.37 -6.79
N GLU A 223 16.47 4.75 -7.06
CA GLU A 223 16.52 3.62 -7.98
C GLU A 223 15.58 2.51 -7.47
N PRO A 224 14.63 2.02 -8.30
CA PRO A 224 13.70 0.98 -7.88
C PRO A 224 14.43 -0.27 -7.38
N ALA A 225 13.94 -0.86 -6.28
CA ALA A 225 14.61 -1.99 -5.62
C ALA A 225 14.90 -3.16 -6.56
N TRP A 226 14.02 -3.43 -7.53
CA TRP A 226 14.19 -4.52 -8.50
C TRP A 226 15.40 -4.35 -9.43
N ARG A 227 15.90 -3.13 -9.64
CA ARG A 227 17.11 -2.88 -10.44
C ARG A 227 18.40 -3.09 -9.68
N VAL A 228 18.34 -3.03 -8.35
CA VAL A 228 19.48 -3.21 -7.44
C VAL A 228 19.29 -4.42 -6.53
N ASP A 229 18.40 -5.35 -6.90
CA ASP A 229 17.86 -6.37 -6.01
C ASP A 229 18.92 -7.27 -5.36
N GLU A 230 19.86 -7.79 -6.15
CA GLU A 230 20.91 -8.68 -5.64
C GLU A 230 21.84 -7.96 -4.64
N ASP A 231 22.25 -6.73 -4.97
CA ASP A 231 23.17 -5.97 -4.13
C ASP A 231 22.45 -5.42 -2.89
N LEU A 232 21.18 -5.01 -3.02
CA LEU A 232 20.36 -4.55 -1.91
C LEU A 232 20.02 -5.70 -0.94
N GLY A 233 19.61 -6.86 -1.44
CA GLY A 233 19.39 -8.06 -0.63
C GLY A 233 20.64 -8.45 0.15
N ARG A 234 21.80 -8.47 -0.51
CA ARG A 234 23.10 -8.76 0.15
C ARG A 234 23.48 -7.71 1.18
N ALA A 235 23.23 -6.42 0.90
CA ALA A 235 23.46 -5.37 1.88
C ALA A 235 22.61 -5.57 3.13
N ILE A 236 21.32 -5.90 2.97
CA ILE A 236 20.39 -6.19 4.08
C ILE A 236 20.85 -7.41 4.90
N GLU A 237 21.31 -8.48 4.25
CA GLU A 237 21.82 -9.67 4.93
C GLU A 237 23.09 -9.38 5.76
N ASN A 238 23.94 -8.46 5.30
CA ASN A 238 25.19 -8.10 5.97
C ASN A 238 25.02 -7.06 7.09
N LEU A 239 23.86 -6.42 7.20
CA LEU A 239 23.60 -5.45 8.27
C LEU A 239 23.79 -6.07 9.66
N SER A 240 24.27 -5.27 10.60
CA SER A 240 24.33 -5.67 12.00
C SER A 240 22.92 -5.90 12.58
N ASP A 241 22.79 -6.85 13.51
CA ASP A 241 21.51 -7.12 14.18
C ASP A 241 20.99 -5.93 14.99
N LEU A 242 21.89 -5.01 15.40
CA LEU A 242 21.52 -3.76 16.08
C LEU A 242 20.69 -2.83 15.19
N ALA A 243 20.79 -2.97 13.86
CA ALA A 243 20.06 -2.17 12.90
C ALA A 243 18.68 -2.76 12.53
N THR A 244 18.34 -3.98 13.00
CA THR A 244 17.16 -4.70 12.51
C THR A 244 15.86 -3.94 12.78
N ASP A 245 15.67 -3.35 13.96
CA ASP A 245 14.47 -2.59 14.29
C ASP A 245 14.24 -1.40 13.35
N ALA A 246 15.31 -0.69 13.03
CA ALA A 246 15.27 0.46 12.13
C ALA A 246 15.08 0.03 10.67
N LEU A 247 15.71 -1.08 10.25
CA LEU A 247 15.49 -1.72 8.95
C LEU A 247 14.02 -2.14 8.77
N LEU A 248 13.45 -2.87 9.74
CA LEU A 248 12.07 -3.34 9.69
C LEU A 248 11.07 -2.19 9.68
N SER A 249 11.47 -1.02 10.16
CA SER A 249 10.67 0.20 10.06
C SER A 249 10.58 0.75 8.63
N GLY A 250 11.55 0.45 7.77
CA GLY A 250 11.53 0.82 6.35
C GLY A 250 10.82 -0.17 5.41
N VAL A 251 10.37 -1.33 5.91
CA VAL A 251 9.69 -2.36 5.10
C VAL A 251 8.43 -1.82 4.43
N ALA A 252 7.69 -0.94 5.11
CA ALA A 252 6.50 -0.31 4.55
C ALA A 252 6.81 0.45 3.25
N ALA A 253 7.91 1.21 3.23
CA ALA A 253 8.33 1.96 2.04
C ALA A 253 8.79 1.04 0.90
N PHE A 254 9.42 -0.10 1.21
CA PHE A 254 9.73 -1.13 0.21
C PHE A 254 8.46 -1.76 -0.39
N LEU A 255 7.51 -2.16 0.45
CA LEU A 255 6.25 -2.77 0.00
C LEU A 255 5.42 -1.79 -0.84
N ASP A 256 5.35 -0.53 -0.44
CA ASP A 256 4.61 0.51 -1.15
C ASP A 256 5.17 0.81 -2.55
N THR A 257 6.48 0.62 -2.75
CA THR A 257 7.16 0.90 -4.02
C THR A 257 7.41 -0.36 -4.85
N ALA A 258 6.95 -1.52 -4.38
CA ALA A 258 7.12 -2.79 -5.07
C ALA A 258 6.28 -2.82 -6.38
N ASP A 259 6.93 -3.17 -7.48
CA ASP A 259 6.27 -3.34 -8.77
C ASP A 259 5.92 -4.82 -9.00
N ALA A 260 4.63 -5.14 -9.15
CA ALA A 260 4.17 -6.50 -9.41
C ALA A 260 4.69 -7.08 -10.74
N GLY A 261 5.04 -6.24 -11.71
CA GLY A 261 5.65 -6.65 -12.98
C GLY A 261 7.17 -6.81 -12.93
N HIS A 262 7.82 -6.20 -11.93
CA HIS A 262 9.27 -6.23 -11.75
C HIS A 262 9.59 -6.50 -10.27
N PRO A 263 9.46 -7.76 -9.80
CA PRO A 263 9.68 -8.08 -8.41
C PRO A 263 11.16 -7.97 -8.02
N ALA A 264 11.42 -7.65 -6.75
CA ALA A 264 12.73 -7.63 -6.11
C ALA A 264 12.86 -8.83 -5.13
N PRO A 265 13.01 -10.07 -5.63
CA PRO A 265 12.92 -11.28 -4.81
C PRO A 265 14.04 -11.41 -3.78
N GLN A 266 15.28 -11.00 -4.07
CA GLN A 266 16.38 -11.13 -3.12
C GLN A 266 16.24 -10.16 -1.94
N THR A 267 15.80 -8.94 -2.23
CA THR A 267 15.44 -7.95 -1.22
C THR A 267 14.27 -8.45 -0.36
N ALA A 268 13.22 -8.99 -0.99
CA ALA A 268 12.08 -9.52 -0.27
C ALA A 268 12.43 -10.71 0.63
N ARG A 269 13.30 -11.62 0.15
CA ARG A 269 13.84 -12.75 0.91
C ARG A 269 14.64 -12.26 2.12
N ALA A 270 15.58 -11.34 1.91
CA ALA A 270 16.42 -10.81 2.98
C ALA A 270 15.59 -10.13 4.10
N LEU A 271 14.58 -9.35 3.72
CA LEU A 271 13.65 -8.74 4.68
C LEU A 271 12.80 -9.79 5.41
N ALA A 272 12.32 -10.83 4.71
CA ALA A 272 11.57 -11.92 5.34
C ALA A 272 12.45 -12.65 6.38
N SER A 273 13.69 -12.96 6.04
CA SER A 273 14.65 -13.55 6.98
C SER A 273 14.87 -12.69 8.22
N ARG A 274 14.89 -11.36 8.09
CA ARG A 274 15.00 -10.44 9.25
C ARG A 274 13.79 -10.48 10.18
N TYR A 275 12.58 -10.64 9.66
CA TYR A 275 11.39 -10.89 10.50
C TYR A 275 11.48 -12.19 11.28
N LEU A 276 12.00 -13.25 10.64
CA LEU A 276 12.15 -14.56 11.27
C LEU A 276 13.22 -14.55 12.37
N ILE A 277 14.36 -13.87 12.13
CA ILE A 277 15.46 -13.75 13.10
C ILE A 277 15.02 -13.00 14.37
N GLU A 278 14.23 -11.93 14.22
CA GLU A 278 13.69 -11.16 15.36
C GLU A 278 12.46 -11.81 16.01
N GLU A 279 12.01 -12.95 15.49
CA GLU A 279 10.81 -13.67 15.94
C GLU A 279 9.57 -12.76 16.05
N ARG A 280 9.43 -11.82 15.10
CA ARG A 280 8.34 -10.85 15.08
C ARG A 280 7.14 -11.36 14.29
N PHE A 281 6.11 -11.75 15.02
CA PHE A 281 4.90 -12.35 14.45
C PHE A 281 3.60 -11.64 14.87
N GLY A 282 3.64 -10.32 15.03
CA GLY A 282 2.43 -9.52 15.18
C GLY A 282 1.54 -9.59 13.92
N PRO A 283 0.25 -9.23 14.00
CA PRO A 283 -0.66 -9.28 12.85
C PRO A 283 -0.16 -8.50 11.62
N ALA A 284 0.42 -7.31 11.84
CA ALA A 284 1.02 -6.50 10.77
C ALA A 284 2.29 -7.14 10.22
N ASP A 285 3.12 -7.74 11.09
CA ASP A 285 4.36 -8.41 10.69
C ASP A 285 4.06 -9.67 9.84
N LEU A 286 3.05 -10.47 10.21
CA LEU A 286 2.61 -11.62 9.40
C LEU A 286 2.03 -11.21 8.05
N SER A 287 1.29 -10.10 8.00
CA SER A 287 0.76 -9.55 6.75
C SER A 287 1.89 -9.05 5.84
N ALA A 288 2.91 -8.41 6.43
CA ALA A 288 4.12 -8.03 5.71
C ALA A 288 4.90 -9.25 5.22
N LEU A 289 5.05 -10.29 6.04
CA LEU A 289 5.69 -11.55 5.65
C LEU A 289 4.97 -12.21 4.47
N ALA A 290 3.63 -12.18 4.45
CA ALA A 290 2.85 -12.67 3.32
C ALA A 290 3.09 -11.83 2.04
N ALA A 291 3.17 -10.50 2.16
CA ALA A 291 3.47 -9.62 1.04
C ALA A 291 4.89 -9.85 0.49
N LEU A 292 5.89 -9.99 1.36
CA LEU A 292 7.28 -10.30 1.00
C LEU A 292 7.38 -11.67 0.32
N LEU A 293 6.69 -12.69 0.86
CA LEU A 293 6.61 -14.01 0.25
C LEU A 293 5.96 -13.97 -1.12
N ALA A 294 4.90 -13.17 -1.30
CA ALA A 294 4.26 -13.00 -2.61
C ALA A 294 5.21 -12.36 -3.63
N ILE A 295 6.00 -11.34 -3.24
CA ILE A 295 7.01 -10.72 -4.11
C ILE A 295 8.05 -11.77 -4.51
N PHE A 296 8.60 -12.51 -3.54
CA PHE A 296 9.59 -13.57 -3.78
C PHE A 296 9.06 -14.66 -4.72
N LEU A 297 7.84 -15.14 -4.50
CA LEU A 297 7.25 -16.19 -5.34
C LEU A 297 6.90 -15.71 -6.74
N SER A 298 6.54 -14.44 -6.91
CA SER A 298 6.19 -13.88 -8.21
C SER A 298 7.35 -13.89 -9.22
N SER A 299 8.60 -13.95 -8.75
CA SER A 299 9.78 -14.05 -9.59
C SER A 299 10.12 -15.47 -10.06
N ALA A 300 9.32 -16.48 -9.69
CA ALA A 300 9.62 -17.91 -9.94
C ALA A 300 11.02 -18.33 -9.47
N PRO A 301 11.27 -18.32 -8.14
CA PRO A 301 12.59 -18.58 -7.57
C PRO A 301 13.13 -19.97 -7.90
N GLY A 302 14.46 -20.11 -7.82
CA GLY A 302 15.14 -21.39 -7.96
C GLY A 302 14.67 -22.41 -6.92
N ARG A 303 14.81 -23.70 -7.24
CA ARG A 303 14.30 -24.80 -6.39
C ARG A 303 14.85 -24.76 -4.96
N ASP A 304 16.13 -24.46 -4.81
CA ASP A 304 16.81 -24.45 -3.51
C ASP A 304 16.37 -23.22 -2.68
N ASP A 305 16.35 -22.03 -3.29
CA ASP A 305 15.90 -20.81 -2.61
C ASP A 305 14.42 -20.91 -2.20
N TYR A 306 13.58 -21.47 -3.08
CA TYR A 306 12.18 -21.75 -2.81
C TYR A 306 12.01 -22.65 -1.59
N ALA A 307 12.70 -23.80 -1.59
CA ALA A 307 12.58 -24.75 -0.48
C ALA A 307 13.11 -24.16 0.83
N ALA A 308 14.23 -23.43 0.78
CA ALA A 308 14.84 -22.81 1.96
C ALA A 308 13.92 -21.77 2.60
N LEU A 309 13.36 -20.83 1.85
CA LEU A 309 12.51 -19.79 2.44
C LEU A 309 11.22 -20.38 3.03
N LEU A 310 10.62 -21.37 2.37
CA LEU A 310 9.44 -22.04 2.91
C LEU A 310 9.77 -22.80 4.20
N ASP A 311 10.90 -23.51 4.25
CA ASP A 311 11.34 -24.22 5.45
C ASP A 311 11.64 -23.26 6.61
N ASP A 312 12.29 -22.13 6.31
CA ASP A 312 12.56 -21.07 7.29
C ASP A 312 11.24 -20.55 7.90
N ILE A 313 10.27 -20.14 7.08
CA ILE A 313 8.97 -19.64 7.58
C ILE A 313 8.21 -20.74 8.34
N ALA A 314 8.20 -21.98 7.83
CA ALA A 314 7.51 -23.11 8.45
C ALA A 314 8.11 -23.48 9.82
N THR A 315 9.43 -23.31 9.99
CA THR A 315 10.14 -23.57 11.26
C THR A 315 9.58 -22.72 12.40
N PHE A 316 9.21 -21.47 12.13
CA PHE A 316 8.63 -20.57 13.12
C PHE A 316 7.10 -20.66 13.24
N ALA A 317 6.43 -21.40 12.34
CA ALA A 317 4.96 -21.53 12.34
C ALA A 317 4.34 -21.93 13.69
N PRO A 318 4.93 -22.81 14.53
CA PRO A 318 4.37 -23.12 15.85
C PRO A 318 4.24 -21.93 16.80
N GLN A 319 5.00 -20.85 16.59
CA GLN A 319 4.95 -19.66 17.43
C GLN A 319 3.73 -18.77 17.12
N TRP A 320 3.27 -18.79 15.88
CA TRP A 320 2.27 -17.85 15.39
C TRP A 320 1.05 -18.49 14.76
N SER A 321 1.04 -19.77 14.41
CA SER A 321 -0.13 -20.45 13.84
C SER A 321 -1.15 -20.77 14.94
N SER A 322 -2.21 -19.96 14.99
CA SER A 322 -3.28 -20.06 15.99
C SER A 322 -4.61 -19.61 15.40
N VAL A 323 -5.72 -19.85 16.10
CA VAL A 323 -7.05 -19.39 15.66
C VAL A 323 -7.10 -17.87 15.50
N ALA A 324 -6.35 -17.11 16.31
CA ALA A 324 -6.34 -15.64 16.23
C ALA A 324 -5.65 -15.11 14.96
N SER A 325 -4.70 -15.87 14.42
CA SER A 325 -3.91 -15.56 13.23
C SER A 325 -4.29 -16.44 12.03
N ALA A 326 -5.45 -17.12 12.10
CA ALA A 326 -5.85 -18.11 11.11
C ALA A 326 -6.00 -17.51 9.71
N ALA A 327 -6.45 -16.26 9.61
CA ALA A 327 -6.56 -15.56 8.33
C ALA A 327 -5.16 -15.33 7.71
N GLN A 328 -4.20 -14.81 8.48
CA GLN A 328 -2.83 -14.58 8.00
C GLN A 328 -2.12 -15.89 7.64
N ALA A 329 -2.30 -16.94 8.45
CA ALA A 329 -1.77 -18.26 8.18
C ALA A 329 -2.33 -18.86 6.88
N LEU A 330 -3.63 -18.71 6.65
CA LEU A 330 -4.27 -19.13 5.40
C LEU A 330 -3.85 -18.27 4.21
N ASP A 331 -3.69 -16.97 4.37
CA ASP A 331 -3.21 -16.08 3.30
C ASP A 331 -1.77 -16.44 2.89
N LEU A 332 -0.89 -16.76 3.85
CA LEU A 332 0.45 -17.31 3.57
C LEU A 332 0.38 -18.64 2.80
N ALA A 333 -0.44 -19.57 3.27
CA ALA A 333 -0.62 -20.88 2.64
C ALA A 333 -1.20 -20.77 1.22
N ASP A 334 -2.20 -19.91 1.03
CA ASP A 334 -2.84 -19.65 -0.26
C ASP A 334 -1.87 -18.98 -1.24
N THR A 335 -1.04 -18.04 -0.75
CA THR A 335 0.03 -17.40 -1.55
C THR A 335 1.01 -18.44 -2.10
N VAL A 336 1.42 -19.43 -1.28
CA VAL A 336 2.33 -20.51 -1.70
C VAL A 336 1.66 -21.46 -2.70
N VAL A 337 0.38 -21.76 -2.52
CA VAL A 337 -0.36 -22.67 -3.42
C VAL A 337 -0.66 -22.02 -4.77
N CYS A 338 -0.97 -20.73 -4.78
CA CYS A 338 -1.19 -19.97 -6.02
C CYS A 338 0.09 -19.63 -6.78
N GLY A 339 1.23 -19.66 -6.07
CA GLY A 339 2.54 -19.40 -6.64
C GLY A 339 3.14 -20.56 -7.44
N PRO A 340 4.37 -20.40 -7.93
CA PRO A 340 5.09 -21.45 -8.65
C PRO A 340 5.33 -22.70 -7.80
N ARG A 341 4.99 -23.87 -8.34
CA ARG A 341 5.21 -25.16 -7.68
C ARG A 341 6.58 -25.75 -8.00
N ALA A 342 7.65 -25.05 -7.63
CA ALA A 342 9.03 -25.43 -7.94
C ALA A 342 9.48 -26.75 -7.27
N VAL A 343 9.04 -26.95 -6.02
CA VAL A 343 9.31 -28.16 -5.22
C VAL A 343 8.00 -28.60 -4.53
N PRO A 344 7.25 -29.56 -5.11
CA PRO A 344 5.97 -30.03 -4.58
C PRO A 344 6.03 -30.51 -3.13
N GLU A 345 7.12 -31.17 -2.75
CA GLU A 345 7.32 -31.72 -1.41
C GLU A 345 7.50 -30.60 -0.37
N ALA A 346 8.27 -29.56 -0.70
CA ALA A 346 8.46 -28.40 0.17
C ALA A 346 7.15 -27.62 0.33
N GLN A 347 6.36 -27.48 -0.74
CA GLN A 347 5.01 -26.90 -0.67
C GLN A 347 4.11 -27.71 0.29
N ALA A 348 4.00 -29.03 0.10
CA ALA A 348 3.17 -29.86 0.95
C ALA A 348 3.61 -29.82 2.42
N GLN A 349 4.93 -29.82 2.69
CA GLN A 349 5.48 -29.70 4.03
C GLN A 349 5.16 -28.35 4.68
N PHE A 350 5.29 -27.25 3.92
CA PHE A 350 4.94 -25.91 4.38
C PHE A 350 3.46 -25.85 4.77
N ILE A 351 2.56 -26.27 3.87
CA ILE A 351 1.10 -26.23 4.09
C ILE A 351 0.72 -27.11 5.29
N SER A 352 1.30 -28.30 5.40
CA SER A 352 1.09 -29.20 6.53
C SER A 352 1.51 -28.55 7.86
N THR A 353 2.65 -27.87 7.87
CA THR A 353 3.20 -27.25 9.08
C THR A 353 2.38 -26.02 9.51
N VAL A 354 2.01 -25.17 8.55
CA VAL A 354 1.28 -23.92 8.82
C VAL A 354 -0.19 -24.19 9.18
N LEU A 355 -0.87 -25.09 8.45
CA LEU A 355 -2.30 -25.34 8.63
C LEU A 355 -2.64 -26.49 9.59
N GLY A 356 -1.68 -27.34 9.94
CA GLY A 356 -1.89 -28.48 10.84
C GLY A 356 -2.52 -28.10 12.19
N PRO A 357 -1.96 -27.09 12.90
CA PRO A 357 -2.55 -26.59 14.14
C PRO A 357 -3.99 -26.07 13.96
N LEU A 358 -4.28 -25.42 12.82
CA LEU A 358 -5.60 -24.89 12.51
C LEU A 358 -6.61 -26.01 12.22
N ASN A 359 -6.22 -27.07 11.52
CA ASN A 359 -7.08 -28.21 11.25
C ASN A 359 -7.48 -28.94 12.55
N ALA A 360 -6.55 -29.08 13.49
CA ALA A 360 -6.82 -29.62 14.81
C ALA A 360 -7.85 -28.78 15.59
N GLN A 361 -7.94 -27.47 15.30
CA GLN A 361 -8.87 -26.53 15.91
C GLN A 361 -9.99 -26.10 14.96
N ARG A 362 -10.27 -26.85 13.89
CA ARG A 362 -11.21 -26.45 12.82
C ARG A 362 -12.60 -26.03 13.30
N GLN A 363 -13.07 -26.59 14.42
CA GLN A 363 -14.35 -26.22 15.05
C GLN A 363 -14.43 -24.75 15.51
N ARG A 364 -13.28 -24.08 15.69
CA ARG A 364 -13.19 -22.68 16.11
C ARG A 364 -13.04 -21.71 14.92
N LEU A 365 -12.88 -22.23 13.71
CA LEU A 365 -12.74 -21.43 12.49
C LEU A 365 -14.12 -21.14 11.90
N SER A 366 -14.27 -20.03 11.18
CA SER A 366 -15.50 -19.75 10.42
C SER A 366 -15.66 -20.70 9.23
N GLY A 367 -16.85 -20.73 8.62
CA GLY A 367 -17.10 -21.55 7.43
C GLY A 367 -16.17 -21.21 6.28
N GLY A 368 -15.98 -19.92 6.02
CA GLY A 368 -15.10 -19.33 5.01
C GLY A 368 -13.69 -19.81 5.13
N LEU A 369 -13.12 -19.70 6.34
CA LEU A 369 -11.76 -20.14 6.58
C LEU A 369 -11.62 -21.66 6.40
N ARG A 370 -12.60 -22.47 6.81
CA ARG A 370 -12.57 -23.93 6.59
C ARG A 370 -12.68 -24.30 5.10
N SER A 371 -13.56 -23.64 4.37
CA SER A 371 -13.75 -23.84 2.93
C SER A 371 -12.47 -23.47 2.16
N LEU A 372 -11.87 -22.32 2.48
CA LEU A 372 -10.57 -21.93 1.90
C LEU A 372 -9.47 -22.91 2.28
N ALA A 373 -9.36 -23.29 3.55
CA ALA A 373 -8.37 -24.26 4.01
C ALA A 373 -8.50 -25.60 3.27
N SER A 374 -9.73 -26.06 3.00
CA SER A 374 -9.98 -27.26 2.22
C SER A 374 -9.48 -27.14 0.78
N MET A 375 -9.69 -26.00 0.12
CA MET A 375 -9.16 -25.75 -1.23
C MET A 375 -7.63 -25.75 -1.21
N VAL A 376 -7.02 -25.01 -0.28
CA VAL A 376 -5.56 -24.88 -0.15
C VAL A 376 -4.91 -26.24 0.12
N THR A 377 -5.46 -27.04 1.05
CA THR A 377 -4.91 -28.38 1.32
C THR A 377 -5.09 -29.31 0.11
N SER A 378 -6.23 -29.25 -0.58
CA SER A 378 -6.47 -30.09 -1.77
C SER A 378 -5.51 -29.77 -2.91
N ASP A 379 -5.25 -28.48 -3.18
CA ASP A 379 -4.30 -28.05 -4.21
C ASP A 379 -2.86 -28.49 -3.90
N ALA A 380 -2.51 -28.56 -2.61
CA ALA A 380 -1.23 -29.10 -2.14
C ALA A 380 -1.16 -30.65 -2.22
N GLY A 381 -2.27 -31.33 -2.52
CA GLY A 381 -2.38 -32.79 -2.50
C GLY A 381 -2.55 -33.38 -1.10
N LEU A 382 -3.06 -32.59 -0.15
CA LEU A 382 -3.35 -32.98 1.23
C LEU A 382 -4.87 -33.15 1.39
N ASP A 383 -5.34 -34.39 1.49
CA ASP A 383 -6.76 -34.72 1.65
C ASP A 383 -7.22 -34.61 3.10
N TRP A 384 -7.19 -33.40 3.66
CA TRP A 384 -7.57 -33.15 5.05
C TRP A 384 -9.07 -32.92 5.21
N ASP A 385 -9.61 -33.42 6.32
CA ASP A 385 -11.00 -33.16 6.70
C ASP A 385 -11.13 -31.82 7.42
N TRP A 386 -11.79 -30.87 6.75
CA TRP A 386 -12.15 -29.56 7.28
C TRP A 386 -13.63 -29.45 7.69
N THR A 387 -14.38 -30.55 7.60
CA THR A 387 -15.79 -30.57 7.98
C THR A 387 -15.97 -30.56 9.49
N ILE A 388 -17.08 -29.97 9.92
CA ILE A 388 -17.53 -30.02 11.31
C ILE A 388 -18.86 -30.76 11.34
N VAL A 389 -19.05 -31.61 12.35
CA VAL A 389 -20.34 -32.25 12.58
C VAL A 389 -21.21 -31.23 13.30
N ASP A 390 -22.20 -30.67 12.60
CA ASP A 390 -23.19 -29.83 13.24
C ASP A 390 -23.93 -30.65 14.30
N SER A 391 -23.89 -30.16 15.54
CA SER A 391 -24.70 -30.72 16.60
C SER A 391 -26.15 -30.35 16.29
N ALA A 392 -27.00 -31.34 16.03
CA ALA A 392 -28.39 -31.18 15.59
C ALA A 392 -29.29 -30.31 16.52
N ASP A 393 -28.79 -29.92 17.70
CA ASP A 393 -29.46 -29.05 18.68
C ASP A 393 -29.06 -27.56 18.58
N ALA A 394 -28.13 -27.19 17.68
CA ALA A 394 -27.87 -25.78 17.38
C ALA A 394 -29.00 -25.27 16.46
N SER A 395 -29.83 -24.35 16.97
CA SER A 395 -30.83 -23.64 16.16
C SER A 395 -30.16 -23.16 14.87
N ALA A 396 -30.68 -23.61 13.71
CA ALA A 396 -30.14 -23.21 12.41
C ALA A 396 -29.99 -21.68 12.39
N PRO A 397 -28.83 -21.14 11.95
CA PRO A 397 -28.66 -19.71 11.83
C PRO A 397 -29.80 -19.10 11.01
N PRO A 398 -30.23 -17.85 11.29
CA PRO A 398 -31.18 -17.16 10.45
C PRO A 398 -30.73 -17.23 8.98
N GLU A 399 -31.66 -17.55 8.08
CA GLU A 399 -31.38 -17.54 6.65
C GLU A 399 -31.03 -16.11 6.22
N LEU A 400 -30.05 -15.99 5.33
CA LEU A 400 -29.70 -14.70 4.76
C LEU A 400 -30.90 -14.12 3.99
N PRO A 401 -31.11 -12.80 4.03
CA PRO A 401 -32.08 -12.14 3.16
C PRO A 401 -31.89 -12.56 1.69
N ALA A 402 -32.99 -12.93 1.04
CA ALA A 402 -32.95 -13.36 -0.34
C ALA A 402 -32.51 -12.21 -1.27
N GLY A 403 -31.64 -12.51 -2.23
CA GLY A 403 -31.22 -11.55 -3.25
C GLY A 403 -30.04 -10.66 -2.88
N LEU A 404 -29.34 -10.93 -1.76
CA LEU A 404 -28.13 -10.19 -1.41
C LEU A 404 -27.06 -10.30 -2.49
N SER A 405 -26.47 -9.17 -2.85
CA SER A 405 -25.36 -9.08 -3.79
C SER A 405 -24.09 -8.54 -3.13
N VAL A 406 -22.97 -9.23 -3.39
CA VAL A 406 -21.64 -8.84 -2.92
C VAL A 406 -20.74 -8.55 -4.10
N LEU A 407 -20.09 -7.39 -4.12
CA LEU A 407 -19.00 -7.06 -5.03
C LEU A 407 -17.67 -7.23 -4.31
N ILE A 408 -16.77 -8.06 -4.84
CA ILE A 408 -15.38 -8.17 -4.37
C ILE A 408 -14.42 -7.56 -5.40
N TYR A 409 -13.50 -6.73 -4.92
CA TYR A 409 -12.56 -5.96 -5.75
C TYR A 409 -11.10 -6.11 -5.30
N SER A 410 -10.22 -6.41 -6.25
CA SER A 410 -8.76 -6.48 -6.13
C SER A 410 -8.13 -6.56 -7.51
N LEU A 411 -6.90 -6.09 -7.68
CA LEU A 411 -6.12 -6.32 -8.90
C LEU A 411 -5.63 -7.78 -9.02
N ASP A 412 -5.72 -8.57 -7.95
CA ASP A 412 -5.41 -10.00 -7.95
C ASP A 412 -6.65 -10.84 -8.27
N ALA A 413 -6.83 -11.18 -9.55
CA ALA A 413 -7.94 -12.00 -10.03
C ALA A 413 -7.93 -13.44 -9.44
N GLY A 414 -6.77 -13.97 -9.07
CA GLY A 414 -6.66 -15.31 -8.47
C GLY A 414 -7.27 -15.34 -7.07
N THR A 415 -6.93 -14.34 -6.26
CA THR A 415 -7.55 -14.13 -4.94
C THR A 415 -9.08 -13.99 -5.06
N LEU A 416 -9.56 -13.16 -6.00
CA LEU A 416 -11.01 -12.98 -6.20
C LEU A 416 -11.72 -14.29 -6.57
N ALA A 417 -11.12 -15.10 -7.44
CA ALA A 417 -11.67 -16.38 -7.87
C ALA A 417 -11.87 -17.35 -6.69
N ARG A 418 -10.88 -17.45 -5.79
CA ARG A 418 -10.97 -18.29 -4.59
C ARG A 418 -12.04 -17.82 -3.61
N VAL A 419 -12.11 -16.51 -3.36
CA VAL A 419 -13.14 -15.94 -2.48
C VAL A 419 -14.53 -16.24 -3.02
N ALA A 420 -14.77 -16.02 -4.32
CA ALA A 420 -16.09 -16.33 -4.89
C ALA A 420 -16.41 -17.82 -4.90
N ALA A 421 -15.43 -18.70 -5.14
CA ALA A 421 -15.63 -20.14 -5.06
C ALA A 421 -16.06 -20.56 -3.64
N SER A 422 -15.36 -20.06 -2.61
CA SER A 422 -15.70 -20.32 -1.21
C SER A 422 -17.07 -19.78 -0.82
N LEU A 423 -17.42 -18.57 -1.27
CA LEU A 423 -18.73 -17.97 -1.00
C LEU A 423 -19.86 -18.69 -1.72
N SER A 424 -19.65 -19.11 -2.97
CA SER A 424 -20.69 -19.80 -3.76
C SER A 424 -21.02 -21.18 -3.18
N ASP A 425 -20.02 -21.87 -2.65
CA ASP A 425 -20.19 -23.16 -1.96
C ASP A 425 -21.00 -23.01 -0.66
N GLN A 426 -20.70 -21.99 0.15
CA GLN A 426 -21.32 -21.80 1.46
C GLN A 426 -22.64 -21.05 1.45
N TYR A 427 -22.81 -20.14 0.48
CA TYR A 427 -23.96 -19.24 0.37
C TYR A 427 -24.54 -19.31 -1.04
N PRO A 428 -25.23 -20.40 -1.42
CA PRO A 428 -25.72 -20.60 -2.80
C PRO A 428 -26.72 -19.54 -3.29
N THR A 429 -27.35 -18.81 -2.37
CA THR A 429 -28.31 -17.74 -2.67
C THR A 429 -27.65 -16.36 -2.82
N LEU A 430 -26.35 -16.24 -2.53
CA LEU A 430 -25.60 -14.99 -2.59
C LEU A 430 -25.14 -14.72 -4.03
N THR A 431 -25.42 -13.52 -4.53
CA THR A 431 -24.91 -13.10 -5.85
C THR A 431 -23.54 -12.45 -5.70
N VAL A 432 -22.48 -13.18 -6.06
CA VAL A 432 -21.10 -12.68 -5.99
C VAL A 432 -20.66 -12.12 -7.34
N GLN A 433 -20.25 -10.86 -7.36
CA GLN A 433 -19.64 -10.17 -8.50
C GLN A 433 -18.17 -9.88 -8.20
N GLN A 434 -17.31 -9.99 -9.21
CA GLN A 434 -15.87 -9.75 -9.11
C GLN A 434 -15.47 -8.62 -10.05
N SER A 435 -14.47 -7.83 -9.66
CA SER A 435 -13.80 -6.91 -10.58
C SER A 435 -12.33 -6.70 -10.23
N SER A 436 -11.50 -6.67 -11.28
CA SER A 436 -10.08 -6.30 -11.23
C SER A 436 -9.76 -5.14 -12.19
N ASP A 437 -10.77 -4.36 -12.56
CA ASP A 437 -10.61 -3.21 -13.46
C ASP A 437 -9.72 -2.15 -12.79
N LYS A 438 -8.75 -1.61 -13.52
CA LYS A 438 -7.85 -0.55 -13.04
C LYS A 438 -8.53 0.83 -12.99
N VAL A 439 -9.64 0.98 -13.71
CA VAL A 439 -10.37 2.24 -13.88
C VAL A 439 -11.88 1.98 -13.86
N GLY A 440 -12.68 3.02 -13.72
CA GLY A 440 -14.14 2.92 -13.76
C GLY A 440 -14.68 2.44 -15.11
N THR A 441 -15.33 1.28 -15.14
CA THR A 441 -16.03 0.75 -16.32
C THR A 441 -17.56 0.83 -16.14
N PRO A 442 -18.36 0.80 -17.22
CA PRO A 442 -19.82 0.69 -17.12
C PRO A 442 -20.28 -0.55 -16.34
N ALA A 443 -19.56 -1.66 -16.48
CA ALA A 443 -19.84 -2.89 -15.74
C ALA A 443 -19.55 -2.69 -14.24
N LEU A 444 -18.37 -2.14 -13.89
CA LEU A 444 -18.03 -1.83 -12.51
C LEU A 444 -19.05 -0.88 -11.87
N ARG A 445 -19.51 0.14 -12.61
CA ARG A 445 -20.55 1.06 -12.14
C ARG A 445 -21.83 0.33 -11.78
N GLN A 446 -22.27 -0.57 -12.66
CA GLN A 446 -23.50 -1.33 -12.46
C GLN A 446 -23.35 -2.29 -11.27
N HIS A 447 -22.22 -2.96 -11.13
CA HIS A 447 -21.96 -3.85 -10.00
C HIS A 447 -21.90 -3.07 -8.67
N SER A 448 -21.18 -1.93 -8.62
CA SER A 448 -21.09 -1.11 -7.42
C SER A 448 -22.46 -0.58 -6.98
N ARG A 449 -23.34 -0.20 -7.91
CA ARG A 449 -24.67 0.34 -7.59
C ARG A 449 -25.66 -0.71 -7.09
N ASN A 450 -25.50 -1.95 -7.52
CA ASN A 450 -26.44 -3.03 -7.19
C ASN A 450 -25.96 -3.91 -6.03
N ALA A 451 -24.72 -3.74 -5.58
CA ALA A 451 -24.18 -4.51 -4.47
C ALA A 451 -24.69 -3.98 -3.13
N ASP A 452 -25.15 -4.88 -2.27
CA ASP A 452 -25.50 -4.59 -0.87
C ASP A 452 -24.24 -4.50 0.01
N LEU A 453 -23.21 -5.27 -0.35
CA LEU A 453 -21.90 -5.28 0.27
C LEU A 453 -20.81 -5.19 -0.79
N ILE A 454 -19.83 -4.32 -0.56
CA ILE A 454 -18.67 -4.11 -1.41
C ILE A 454 -17.41 -4.33 -0.57
N VAL A 455 -16.52 -5.22 -1.00
CA VAL A 455 -15.25 -5.49 -0.32
C VAL A 455 -14.09 -5.15 -1.23
N ILE A 456 -13.21 -4.26 -0.77
CA ILE A 456 -12.09 -3.70 -1.55
C ILE A 456 -10.78 -4.05 -0.83
N ALA A 457 -9.92 -4.89 -1.43
CA ALA A 457 -8.58 -5.12 -0.89
C ALA A 457 -7.60 -4.02 -1.33
N THR A 458 -7.26 -3.12 -0.40
CA THR A 458 -6.58 -1.85 -0.70
C THR A 458 -5.10 -1.99 -1.06
N GLY A 459 -4.37 -2.96 -0.50
CA GLY A 459 -2.95 -3.13 -0.83
C GLY A 459 -2.68 -3.60 -2.27
N ARG A 460 -3.72 -3.98 -3.01
CA ARG A 460 -3.67 -4.27 -4.45
C ARG A 460 -4.87 -3.65 -5.18
N ALA A 461 -5.22 -2.40 -4.84
CA ALA A 461 -6.31 -1.67 -5.50
C ALA A 461 -5.78 -0.49 -6.31
N ALA A 462 -6.39 -0.21 -7.46
CA ALA A 462 -6.12 1.03 -8.17
C ALA A 462 -6.93 2.19 -7.56
N HIS A 463 -6.29 3.27 -7.13
CA HIS A 463 -6.97 4.44 -6.54
C HIS A 463 -8.13 4.95 -7.39
N ALA A 464 -7.95 5.03 -8.71
CA ALA A 464 -8.99 5.44 -9.65
C ALA A 464 -10.24 4.53 -9.61
N ALA A 465 -10.04 3.21 -9.48
CA ALA A 465 -11.14 2.26 -9.37
C ALA A 465 -11.78 2.29 -7.96
N THR A 466 -10.97 2.39 -6.90
CA THR A 466 -11.47 2.52 -5.52
C THR A 466 -12.37 3.75 -5.35
N GLY A 467 -11.93 4.90 -5.86
CA GLY A 467 -12.74 6.11 -5.88
C GLY A 467 -14.00 5.92 -6.70
N PHE A 468 -13.91 5.35 -7.90
CA PHE A 468 -15.08 5.09 -8.75
C PHE A 468 -16.11 4.16 -8.11
N ILE A 469 -15.67 3.12 -7.41
CA ILE A 469 -16.53 2.19 -6.66
C ILE A 469 -17.22 2.93 -5.53
N THR A 470 -16.45 3.68 -4.73
CA THR A 470 -16.97 4.47 -3.61
C THR A 470 -18.02 5.48 -4.07
N ASP A 471 -17.77 6.09 -5.24
CA ASP A 471 -18.65 7.08 -5.84
C ASP A 471 -19.97 6.52 -6.37
N ASN A 472 -20.01 5.23 -6.65
CA ASN A 472 -21.16 4.53 -7.22
C ASN A 472 -21.69 3.42 -6.31
N ALA A 473 -21.25 3.36 -5.05
CA ALA A 473 -21.65 2.32 -4.11
C ALA A 473 -23.16 2.43 -3.78
N GLY A 474 -23.88 1.33 -3.99
CA GLY A 474 -25.27 1.18 -3.57
C GLY A 474 -25.42 0.66 -2.14
N GLY A 475 -24.38 0.01 -1.61
CA GLY A 475 -24.37 -0.67 -0.32
C GLY A 475 -23.18 -0.34 0.56
N ARG A 476 -22.96 -1.17 1.59
CA ARG A 476 -21.89 -0.99 2.58
C ARG A 476 -20.52 -1.33 1.96
N ILE A 477 -19.53 -0.47 2.16
CA ILE A 477 -18.14 -0.73 1.77
C ILE A 477 -17.34 -1.23 2.98
N CYS A 478 -16.58 -2.30 2.78
CA CYS A 478 -15.70 -2.90 3.77
C CYS A 478 -14.30 -3.12 3.20
N TYR A 479 -13.31 -3.10 4.08
CA TYR A 479 -11.90 -3.26 3.74
C TYR A 479 -11.32 -4.41 4.59
N PRO A 480 -10.76 -5.46 3.97
CA PRO A 480 -10.17 -6.58 4.68
C PRO A 480 -8.86 -6.20 5.38
N ASP A 481 -8.45 -7.01 6.35
CA ASP A 481 -7.16 -6.89 7.05
C ASP A 481 -6.01 -7.61 6.34
N GLY A 482 -5.81 -7.26 5.07
CA GLY A 482 -4.83 -7.90 4.21
C GLY A 482 -5.38 -8.09 2.81
N CYS A 483 -4.50 -8.50 1.89
CA CYS A 483 -4.83 -8.62 0.47
C CYS A 483 -5.25 -10.03 0.04
N GLY A 484 -5.18 -11.02 0.93
CA GLY A 484 -5.45 -12.42 0.62
C GLY A 484 -6.91 -12.83 0.76
N ALA A 485 -7.20 -14.05 0.30
CA ALA A 485 -8.56 -14.60 0.27
C ALA A 485 -9.17 -14.80 1.66
N ALA A 486 -8.38 -15.21 2.65
CA ALA A 486 -8.86 -15.46 4.01
C ALA A 486 -9.29 -14.16 4.68
N SER A 487 -8.51 -13.09 4.48
CA SER A 487 -8.82 -11.75 4.98
C SER A 487 -10.12 -11.19 4.38
N MET A 488 -10.35 -11.39 3.07
CA MET A 488 -11.64 -11.03 2.43
C MET A 488 -12.81 -11.84 2.98
N LEU A 489 -12.67 -13.16 3.12
CA LEU A 489 -13.74 -14.00 3.63
C LEU A 489 -14.14 -13.61 5.05
N ARG A 490 -13.15 -13.36 5.92
CA ARG A 490 -13.40 -12.94 7.31
C ARG A 490 -14.29 -11.70 7.40
N VAL A 491 -14.01 -10.66 6.60
CA VAL A 491 -14.79 -9.42 6.64
C VAL A 491 -16.19 -9.60 6.03
N ILE A 492 -16.31 -10.41 4.97
CA ILE A 492 -17.61 -10.71 4.36
C ILE A 492 -18.49 -11.45 5.35
N GLU A 493 -17.97 -12.51 5.97
CA GLU A 493 -18.73 -13.31 6.94
C GLU A 493 -19.16 -12.51 8.15
N ALA A 494 -18.29 -11.64 8.68
CA ALA A 494 -18.65 -10.76 9.79
C ALA A 494 -19.87 -9.87 9.44
N VAL A 495 -19.91 -9.30 8.24
CA VAL A 495 -21.05 -8.49 7.79
C VAL A 495 -22.29 -9.33 7.53
N LEU A 496 -22.14 -10.51 6.93
CA LEU A 496 -23.25 -11.43 6.70
C LEU A 496 -23.90 -11.87 8.01
N ASP A 497 -23.10 -12.14 9.04
CA ASP A 497 -23.59 -12.50 10.38
C ASP A 497 -24.28 -11.33 11.08
N GLU A 498 -23.80 -10.09 10.91
CA GLU A 498 -24.52 -8.90 11.36
C GLU A 498 -25.90 -8.81 10.68
N LEU A 499 -25.98 -9.00 9.36
CA LEU A 499 -27.24 -8.95 8.62
C LEU A 499 -28.22 -10.06 9.04
N ARG A 500 -27.72 -11.25 9.41
CA ARG A 500 -28.53 -12.33 9.99
C ARG A 500 -29.13 -11.97 11.34
N SER A 501 -28.43 -11.16 12.15
CA SER A 501 -28.88 -10.81 13.50
C SER A 501 -29.98 -9.73 13.53
N VAL A 502 -30.19 -9.03 12.40
CA VAL A 502 -31.14 -7.91 12.28
C VAL A 502 -32.50 -8.35 11.70
N GLY A 503 -32.56 -9.51 11.03
CA GLY A 503 -33.80 -10.13 10.53
C GLY A 503 -34.39 -11.10 11.53
#